data_AF-A0A7J6V8B8-F1
#
_entry.id   AF-A0A7J6V8B8-F1
#
_cell.length_a   1.000
_cell.length_b   1.000
_cell.length_c   1.000
_cell.angle_alpha   90.00
_cell.angle_beta   90.00
_cell.angle_gamma   90.00
#
_symmetry.space_group_name_H-M   'P 1'
#
loop_
_entity.id
_entity.type
_entity.pdbx_description
1 polymer ?
#
loop_
_entity_poly.entity_id
_entity_poly.type
_entity_poly.pdbx_seq_one_letter_code
_entity_poly.pdbx_strand_id
1 'polypeptide(L)'
;MSKAKPFVEKAIIELYCKTVPRCFTMADLGCSSGPNSLFLISDIINTIDAVRKKLGHQLPEFQVFLNDLPRNDFNTLFILITKFYEQLRKDKGDDFRHCYIAGMPGSFHGRLFANNTLLFAHSSYSVHWLSQ
;
A
#
# COMPACT_ATOMS: atom_id res chain seq x y z
N MET A 1 0.13 8.84 11.57
CA MET A 1 -1.09 8.10 11.17
C MET A 1 -1.89 7.58 12.39
N SER A 2 -2.46 8.43 13.27
CA SER A 2 -3.31 7.91 14.36
C SER A 2 -4.81 8.13 14.14
N LYS A 3 -5.24 9.25 13.52
CA LYS A 3 -6.68 9.56 13.38
C LYS A 3 -7.38 8.85 12.21
N ALA A 4 -6.69 8.66 11.08
CA ALA A 4 -7.29 8.07 9.88
C ALA A 4 -7.28 6.53 9.88
N LYS A 5 -6.43 5.92 10.71
CA LYS A 5 -6.21 4.46 10.73
C LYS A 5 -7.50 3.63 10.85
N PRO A 6 -8.45 3.93 11.78
CA PRO A 6 -9.67 3.13 11.89
C PRO A 6 -10.53 3.12 10.63
N PHE A 7 -10.52 4.21 9.86
CA PHE A 7 -11.27 4.32 8.61
C PHE A 7 -10.61 3.49 7.50
N VAL A 8 -9.28 3.52 7.41
CA VAL A 8 -8.52 2.67 6.48
C VAL A 8 -8.77 1.20 6.80
N GLU A 9 -8.60 0.80 8.06
CA GLU A 9 -8.82 -0.60 8.48
C GLU A 9 -10.22 -1.09 8.11
N LYS A 10 -11.25 -0.30 8.43
CA LYS A 10 -12.64 -0.63 8.08
C LYS A 10 -12.82 -0.82 6.57
N ALA A 11 -12.32 0.12 5.75
CA ALA A 11 -12.43 0.03 4.30
C ALA A 11 -11.71 -1.19 3.72
N ILE A 12 -10.53 -1.52 4.24
CA ILE A 12 -9.76 -2.70 3.83
C ILE A 12 -10.50 -3.99 4.19
N ILE A 13 -11.08 -4.09 5.39
CA ILE A 13 -11.86 -5.27 5.83
C ILE A 13 -13.05 -5.46 4.88
N GLU A 14 -13.85 -4.42 4.66
CA GLU A 14 -15.03 -4.47 3.79
C GLU A 14 -14.67 -4.87 2.36
N LEU A 15 -13.61 -4.28 1.80
CA LEU A 15 -13.13 -4.58 0.45
C LEU A 15 -12.62 -6.01 0.33
N TYR A 16 -11.78 -6.46 1.27
CA TYR A 16 -11.21 -7.81 1.25
C TYR A 16 -12.30 -8.88 1.37
N CYS A 17 -13.26 -8.71 2.29
CA CYS A 17 -14.37 -9.65 2.45
C CYS A 17 -15.27 -9.72 1.20
N LYS A 18 -15.39 -8.63 0.45
CA LYS A 18 -16.21 -8.59 -0.78
C LYS A 18 -15.52 -9.22 -1.98
N THR A 19 -14.19 -9.08 -2.12
CA THR A 19 -13.47 -9.47 -3.34
C THR A 19 -12.64 -10.74 -3.19
N VAL A 20 -12.18 -11.06 -1.98
CA VAL A 20 -11.28 -12.19 -1.65
C VAL A 20 -10.22 -12.40 -2.75
N PRO A 21 -9.40 -11.35 -3.02
CA PRO A 21 -8.59 -11.33 -4.22
C PRO A 21 -7.39 -12.27 -4.07
N ARG A 22 -6.92 -12.85 -5.18
CA ARG A 22 -5.63 -13.57 -5.19
C ARG A 22 -4.44 -12.61 -5.02
N CYS A 23 -4.56 -11.41 -5.57
CA CYS A 23 -3.59 -10.33 -5.44
C CYS A 23 -4.29 -9.05 -4.98
N PHE A 24 -3.88 -8.51 -3.83
CA PHE A 24 -4.36 -7.26 -3.30
C PHE A 24 -3.53 -6.09 -3.86
N THR A 25 -4.02 -5.48 -4.93
CA THR A 25 -3.41 -4.31 -5.59
C THR A 25 -3.80 -3.00 -4.90
N MET A 26 -2.82 -2.21 -4.47
CA MET A 26 -3.05 -0.93 -3.80
C MET A 26 -2.10 0.18 -4.26
N ALA A 27 -2.50 1.43 -4.10
CA ALA A 27 -1.64 2.60 -4.36
C ALA A 27 -1.70 3.62 -3.21
N ASP A 28 -0.55 4.22 -2.89
CA ASP A 28 -0.45 5.43 -2.06
C ASP A 28 -0.08 6.62 -2.96
N LEU A 29 -0.99 7.59 -3.06
CA LEU A 29 -0.90 8.73 -3.97
C LEU A 29 -0.37 9.97 -3.23
N GLY A 30 0.86 10.35 -3.58
CA GLY A 30 1.66 11.34 -2.87
C GLY A 30 2.36 10.73 -1.66
N CYS A 31 3.23 9.73 -1.89
CA CYS A 31 3.93 8.97 -0.87
C CYS A 31 5.11 9.70 -0.21
N SER A 32 5.60 10.78 -0.85
CA SER A 32 6.84 11.45 -0.47
C SER A 32 8.03 10.46 -0.41
N SER A 33 9.03 10.72 0.43
CA SER A 33 10.26 9.91 0.54
C SER A 33 10.46 9.32 1.95
N GLY A 34 9.54 9.59 2.88
CA GLY A 34 9.61 9.14 4.26
C GLY A 34 9.00 7.75 4.51
N PRO A 35 9.10 7.22 5.75
CA PRO A 35 8.62 5.88 6.07
C PRO A 35 7.09 5.79 6.23
N ASN A 36 6.36 6.91 6.19
CA ASN A 36 4.92 6.95 6.50
C ASN A 36 4.10 6.03 5.60
N SER A 37 4.36 6.01 4.29
CA SER A 37 3.68 5.13 3.35
C SER A 37 3.94 3.66 3.66
N LEU A 38 5.16 3.31 4.10
CA LEU A 38 5.51 1.94 4.49
C LEU A 38 4.80 1.51 5.78
N PHE A 39 4.57 2.43 6.72
CA PHE A 39 3.75 2.14 7.90
C PHE A 39 2.29 1.87 7.55
N LEU A 40 1.71 2.64 6.62
CA LEU A 40 0.36 2.36 6.09
C LEU A 40 0.28 0.98 5.46
N ILE A 41 1.26 0.64 4.60
CA ILE A 41 1.32 -0.66 3.93
C ILE A 41 1.39 -1.78 4.96
N SER A 42 2.23 -1.64 6.00
CA SER A 42 2.29 -2.60 7.11
C SER A 42 0.93 -2.76 7.81
N ASP A 43 0.26 -1.65 8.12
CA ASP A 43 -1.06 -1.67 8.74
C ASP A 43 -2.09 -2.40 7.88
N ILE A 44 -2.15 -2.12 6.56
CA ILE A 44 -3.05 -2.80 5.62
C ILE A 44 -2.77 -4.31 5.55
N ILE A 45 -1.49 -4.68 5.43
CA ILE A 45 -1.07 -6.09 5.40
C ILE A 45 -1.48 -6.80 6.70
N ASN A 46 -1.30 -6.15 7.85
CA ASN A 46 -1.69 -6.69 9.15
C ASN A 46 -3.22 -6.86 9.27
N THR A 47 -3.99 -5.89 8.78
CA THR A 47 -5.45 -5.98 8.76
C THR A 47 -5.92 -7.15 7.91
N ILE A 48 -5.39 -7.31 6.69
CA ILE A 48 -5.74 -8.41 5.79
C ILE A 48 -5.33 -9.76 6.39
N ASP A 49 -4.14 -9.87 6.97
CA ASP A 49 -3.67 -11.09 7.64
C ASP A 49 -4.56 -11.49 8.82
N ALA A 50 -5.05 -10.51 9.60
CA ALA A 50 -5.97 -10.78 10.70
C ALA A 50 -7.34 -11.28 10.21
N VAL A 51 -7.89 -10.67 9.15
CA VAL A 51 -9.19 -11.05 8.59
C VAL A 51 -9.11 -12.40 7.89
N ARG A 52 -8.10 -12.64 7.04
CA ARG A 52 -7.95 -13.91 6.32
C ARG A 52 -7.81 -15.09 7.26
N LYS A 53 -7.10 -14.94 8.39
CA LYS A 53 -6.98 -15.97 9.43
C LYS A 53 -8.33 -16.32 10.06
N LYS A 54 -9.16 -15.33 10.35
CA LYS A 54 -10.51 -15.55 10.88
C LYS A 54 -11.43 -16.26 9.90
N LEU A 55 -11.27 -16.00 8.61
CA LEU A 55 -12.07 -16.59 7.53
C LEU A 55 -11.50 -17.92 7.00
N GLY A 56 -10.32 -18.34 7.46
CA GLY A 56 -9.64 -19.53 6.92
C GLY A 56 -9.15 -19.37 5.48
N HIS A 57 -8.98 -18.14 4.99
CA HIS A 57 -8.51 -17.87 3.64
C HIS A 57 -6.98 -17.95 3.54
N GLN A 58 -6.49 -18.24 2.33
CA GLN A 58 -5.07 -18.12 2.01
C GLN A 58 -4.63 -16.65 2.01
N LEU A 59 -3.34 -16.42 2.27
CA LEU A 59 -2.76 -15.08 2.19
C LEU A 59 -2.69 -14.65 0.71
N PRO A 60 -3.24 -13.48 0.35
CA PRO A 60 -3.10 -12.96 -1.00
C PRO A 60 -1.68 -12.45 -1.24
N GLU A 61 -1.29 -12.37 -2.51
CA GLU A 61 -0.15 -11.54 -2.90
C GLU A 61 -0.48 -10.06 -2.68
N PHE A 62 0.53 -9.22 -2.49
CA PHE A 62 0.36 -7.77 -2.38
C PHE A 62 1.13 -7.09 -3.50
N GLN A 63 0.46 -6.23 -4.26
CA GLN A 63 1.09 -5.36 -5.25
C GLN A 63 0.82 -3.91 -4.84
N VAL A 64 1.88 -3.19 -4.50
CA VAL A 64 1.80 -1.84 -3.96
C VAL A 64 2.48 -0.87 -4.90
N PHE A 65 1.81 0.25 -5.18
CA PHE A 65 2.36 1.35 -5.96
C PHE A 65 2.53 2.59 -5.08
N LEU A 66 3.76 3.04 -4.93
CA LEU A 66 4.10 4.30 -4.27
C LEU A 66 4.21 5.38 -5.33
N ASN A 67 3.22 6.27 -5.38
CA ASN A 67 3.16 7.34 -6.36
C ASN A 67 3.59 8.68 -5.76
N ASP A 68 4.40 9.42 -6.50
CA ASP A 68 4.66 10.83 -6.28
C ASP A 68 5.13 11.47 -7.60
N LEU A 69 5.35 12.79 -7.61
CA LEU A 69 5.91 13.49 -8.75
C LEU A 69 7.30 12.94 -9.10
N PRO A 70 7.73 12.99 -10.39
CA PRO A 70 9.05 12.50 -10.80
C PRO A 70 10.25 13.12 -10.07
N ARG A 71 10.06 14.30 -9.45
CA ARG A 71 11.09 15.00 -8.68
C ARG A 71 11.24 14.48 -7.24
N ASN A 72 10.33 13.63 -6.77
CA ASN A 72 10.42 13.01 -5.44
C ASN A 72 11.68 12.14 -5.32
N ASP A 73 12.23 12.04 -4.11
CA ASP A 73 13.39 11.21 -3.83
C ASP A 73 12.99 9.72 -3.67
N PHE A 74 12.72 9.09 -4.81
CA PHE A 74 12.46 7.65 -4.87
C PHE A 74 13.67 6.80 -4.45
N ASN A 75 14.90 7.32 -4.57
CA ASN A 75 16.09 6.56 -4.17
C ASN A 75 16.09 6.31 -2.65
N THR A 76 15.83 7.36 -1.86
CA THR A 76 15.65 7.21 -0.40
C THR A 76 14.51 6.24 -0.08
N LEU A 77 13.39 6.33 -0.81
CA LEU A 77 12.25 5.43 -0.62
C LEU A 77 12.60 3.95 -0.92
N PHE A 78 13.34 3.68 -2.00
CA PHE A 78 13.77 2.33 -2.35
C PHE A 78 14.73 1.73 -1.32
N ILE A 79 15.61 2.54 -0.71
CA ILE A 79 16.45 2.10 0.42
C ILE A 79 15.58 1.71 1.63
N LEU A 80 14.53 2.49 1.93
CA LEU A 80 13.60 2.18 3.02
C LEU A 80 12.77 0.92 2.73
N ILE A 81 12.39 0.68 1.47
CA ILE A 81 11.69 -0.54 1.05
C ILE A 81 12.53 -1.79 1.33
N THR A 82 13.84 -1.77 1.07
CA THR A 82 14.73 -2.90 1.40
C THR A 82 14.68 -3.23 2.88
N LYS A 83 14.77 -2.21 3.75
CA LYS A 83 14.67 -2.38 5.21
C LYS A 83 13.28 -2.86 5.64
N PHE A 84 12.24 -2.38 4.98
CA PHE A 84 10.87 -2.82 5.21
C PHE A 84 10.70 -4.30 4.93
N TYR A 85 11.25 -4.83 3.82
CA TYR A 85 11.21 -6.25 3.52
C TYR A 85 11.93 -7.12 4.56
N GLU A 86 13.10 -6.67 5.02
CA GLU A 86 13.82 -7.37 6.10
C GLU A 86 12.98 -7.45 7.37
N GLN A 87 12.32 -6.35 7.74
CA GLN A 87 11.45 -6.29 8.92
C GLN A 87 10.21 -7.16 8.74
N LEU A 88 9.55 -7.09 7.57
CA LEU A 88 8.38 -7.90 7.27
C LEU A 88 8.69 -9.40 7.36
N ARG A 89 9.85 -9.83 6.85
CA ARG A 89 10.31 -11.22 6.97
C ARG A 89 10.60 -11.63 8.41
N LYS A 90 11.18 -10.74 9.23
CA LYS A 90 11.42 -11.00 10.66
C LYS A 90 10.12 -11.16 11.44
N ASP A 91 9.13 -10.31 11.17
CA ASP A 91 7.90 -10.24 11.95
C ASP A 91 6.87 -11.29 11.54
N LYS A 92 6.85 -11.68 10.26
CA LYS A 92 5.79 -12.51 9.69
C LYS A 92 6.26 -13.81 9.05
N GLY A 93 7.58 -14.04 8.98
CA GLY A 93 8.15 -15.21 8.34
C GLY A 93 8.00 -15.21 6.81
N ASP A 94 8.05 -16.40 6.22
CA ASP A 94 8.17 -16.57 4.77
C ASP A 94 6.86 -16.41 4.00
N ASP A 95 5.71 -16.43 4.68
CA ASP A 95 4.40 -16.25 4.05
C ASP A 95 4.29 -14.91 3.30
N PHE A 96 4.96 -13.86 3.80
CA PHE A 96 4.88 -12.49 3.28
C PHE A 96 5.97 -12.14 2.27
N ARG A 97 6.65 -13.15 1.70
CA ARG A 97 7.58 -12.98 0.58
C ARG A 97 6.88 -12.44 -0.69
N HIS A 98 5.56 -12.56 -0.78
CA HIS A 98 4.75 -12.15 -1.93
C HIS A 98 4.23 -10.71 -1.83
N CYS A 99 5.04 -9.79 -1.31
CA CYS A 99 4.73 -8.36 -1.27
C CYS A 99 5.65 -7.61 -2.24
N TYR A 100 5.08 -7.00 -3.27
CA TYR A 100 5.79 -6.33 -4.35
C TYR A 100 5.50 -4.84 -4.30
N ILE A 101 6.52 -4.04 -4.01
CA ILE A 101 6.40 -2.58 -3.92
C ILE A 101 7.12 -1.96 -5.12
N ALA A 102 6.41 -1.12 -5.87
CA ALA A 102 6.93 -0.40 -7.02
C ALA A 102 6.74 1.11 -6.86
N GLY A 103 7.69 1.89 -7.37
CA GLY A 103 7.52 3.34 -7.56
C GLY A 103 6.71 3.63 -8.83
N MET A 104 5.78 4.58 -8.75
CA MET A 104 4.96 5.02 -9.88
C MET A 104 5.11 6.55 -10.05
N PRO A 105 6.15 7.04 -10.74
CA PRO A 105 6.37 8.47 -10.88
C PRO A 105 5.32 9.11 -11.81
N GLY A 106 4.73 10.21 -11.37
CA GLY A 106 3.75 10.97 -12.17
C GLY A 106 2.77 11.75 -11.30
N SER A 107 2.09 12.73 -11.92
CA SER A 107 1.00 13.44 -11.27
C SER A 107 -0.23 12.55 -11.14
N PHE A 108 -0.78 12.42 -9.93
CA PHE A 108 -2.05 11.73 -9.69
C PHE A 108 -3.27 12.49 -10.20
N HIS A 109 -3.11 13.73 -10.69
CA HIS A 109 -4.15 14.44 -11.44
C HIS A 109 -4.29 13.92 -12.88
N GLY A 110 -3.31 13.14 -13.36
CA GLY A 110 -3.36 12.41 -14.63
C GLY A 110 -3.63 10.91 -14.44
N ARG A 111 -3.59 10.16 -15.55
CA ARG A 111 -3.72 8.71 -15.52
C ARG A 111 -2.38 8.07 -15.11
N LEU A 112 -2.41 7.30 -14.02
CA LEU A 112 -1.26 6.51 -13.54
C LEU A 112 -1.43 5.01 -13.83
N PHE A 113 -2.65 4.50 -13.78
CA PHE A 113 -2.93 3.07 -13.85
C PHE A 113 -3.88 2.74 -15.00
N ALA A 114 -3.82 1.49 -15.46
CA ALA A 114 -4.81 0.96 -16.38
C ALA A 114 -6.17 0.82 -15.70
N ASN A 115 -7.23 0.68 -16.48
CA ASN A 115 -8.57 0.52 -15.94
C ASN A 115 -8.68 -0.78 -15.13
N ASN A 116 -9.37 -0.74 -13.98
CA ASN A 116 -9.70 -1.90 -13.15
C ASN A 116 -8.47 -2.67 -12.59
N THR A 117 -7.32 -2.01 -12.43
CA THR A 117 -6.11 -2.65 -11.88
C THR A 117 -5.84 -2.38 -10.41
N LEU A 118 -6.54 -1.42 -9.79
CA LEU A 118 -6.40 -1.12 -8.37
C LEU A 118 -7.66 -1.54 -7.62
N LEU A 119 -7.45 -2.21 -6.48
CA LEU A 119 -8.53 -2.52 -5.54
C LEU A 119 -8.66 -1.40 -4.52
N PHE A 120 -7.54 -0.84 -4.08
CA PHE A 120 -7.52 0.21 -3.07
C PHE A 120 -6.58 1.35 -3.46
N ALA A 121 -7.00 2.58 -3.21
CA ALA A 121 -6.15 3.76 -3.34
C ALA A 121 -6.27 4.59 -2.06
N HIS A 122 -5.13 5.08 -1.59
CA HIS A 122 -5.03 5.96 -0.44
C HIS A 122 -4.30 7.24 -0.83
N SER A 123 -4.67 8.35 -0.20
CA SER A 123 -3.91 9.60 -0.25
C SER A 123 -4.08 10.32 1.07
N SER A 124 -2.98 10.85 1.61
CA SER A 124 -2.97 11.54 2.89
C SER A 124 -2.10 12.78 2.78
N TYR A 125 -2.71 13.96 2.94
CA TYR A 125 -2.04 15.27 2.81
C TYR A 125 -1.43 15.56 1.43
N SER A 126 -2.00 15.02 0.36
CA SER A 126 -1.49 15.26 -1.01
C SER A 126 -2.51 15.90 -1.94
N VAL A 127 -3.80 15.57 -1.80
CA VAL A 127 -4.89 16.07 -2.68
C VAL A 127 -5.11 17.60 -2.61
N HIS A 128 -4.67 18.26 -1.54
CA HIS A 128 -4.80 19.72 -1.40
C HIS A 128 -3.87 20.50 -2.33
N TRP A 129 -2.87 19.85 -2.95
CA TRP A 129 -2.00 20.46 -3.94
C TRP A 129 -2.69 20.48 -5.31
N LEU A 130 -2.94 21.69 -5.81
CA LEU A 130 -3.54 21.92 -7.13
C LEU A 130 -2.57 21.52 -8.25
N SER A 131 -3.11 21.04 -9.37
CA SER A 131 -2.36 20.90 -10.62
C SER A 131 -1.92 22.29 -11.11
N GLN A 132 -0.69 22.39 -11.61
CA GLN A 132 -0.24 23.54 -12.40
C GLN A 132 -0.72 23.43 -13.83
#